data_AF-A0A1B8BVL5-F1
#
_entry.id   AF-A0A1B8BVL5-F1
#
_cell.length_a   1.000
_cell.length_b   1.000
_cell.length_c   1.000
_cell.angle_alpha   90.00
_cell.angle_beta   90.00
_cell.angle_gamma   90.00
#
_symmetry.space_group_name_H-M   'P 1'
#
loop_
_entity.id
_entity.type
_entity.pdbx_description
1 polymer ?
#
loop_
_entity_poly.entity_id
_entity_poly.type
_entity_poly.pdbx_seq_one_letter_code
_entity_poly.pdbx_strand_id
1 'polypeptide(L)'
;MTSSHSNTPTRMDQALEFLHKNPSEKPITAARIYHINAKTLNTKIRRARERANAPPPTNGGQNRILSEAQIKAIYKYVEDSYHAGYGASKQMVFTAIGHLRSAEIPSKPPPSWRWFQGFMKAHPDLF
;
A
#
# COMPACT_ATOMS: atom_id res chain seq x y z
N MET A 1 7.53 20.00 26.61
CA MET A 1 8.86 19.97 25.96
C MET A 1 8.69 19.27 24.63
N THR A 2 8.69 20.02 23.53
CA THR A 2 8.44 19.51 22.18
C THR A 2 9.71 18.88 21.63
N SER A 3 9.70 17.55 21.43
CA SER A 3 10.80 16.82 20.79
C SER A 3 10.87 17.19 19.30
N SER A 4 11.64 18.22 19.00
CA SER A 4 12.09 18.58 17.65
C SER A 4 12.91 17.42 17.09
N HIS A 5 12.28 16.55 16.31
CA HIS A 5 12.99 15.59 15.48
C HIS A 5 13.73 16.40 14.41
N SER A 6 15.02 16.65 14.63
CA SER A 6 15.90 17.20 13.61
C SER A 6 15.91 16.23 12.42
N ASN A 7 15.29 16.63 11.32
CA ASN A 7 15.30 15.90 10.06
C ASN A 7 16.71 16.02 9.44
N THR A 8 17.68 15.27 9.99
CA THR A 8 19.05 15.31 9.49
C THR A 8 19.08 14.71 8.09
N PRO A 9 19.53 15.45 7.07
CA PRO A 9 19.57 14.95 5.71
C PRO A 9 20.47 13.72 5.64
N THR A 10 19.99 12.67 4.97
CA THR A 10 20.78 11.45 4.85
C THR A 10 22.01 11.72 3.97
N ARG A 11 23.08 10.92 4.13
CA ARG A 11 24.27 10.99 3.25
C ARG A 11 23.90 10.89 1.76
N MET A 12 22.81 10.18 1.46
CA MET A 12 22.28 10.04 0.12
C MET A 12 21.69 11.35 -0.40
N ASP A 13 21.00 12.11 0.45
CA ASP A 13 20.39 13.38 0.06
C ASP A 13 21.46 14.46 -0.09
N GLN A 14 22.49 14.45 0.76
CA GLN A 14 23.67 15.31 0.62
C GLN A 14 24.43 15.04 -0.69
N ALA A 15 24.59 13.77 -1.08
CA ALA A 15 25.23 13.41 -2.34
C ALA A 15 24.42 13.87 -3.57
N LEU A 16 23.09 13.85 -3.49
CA LEU A 16 22.23 14.38 -4.55
C LEU A 16 22.29 15.90 -4.62
N GLU A 17 22.32 16.58 -3.47
CA GLU A 17 22.47 18.03 -3.41
C GLU A 17 23.82 18.50 -3.98
N PHE A 18 24.89 17.77 -3.69
CA PHE A 18 26.21 18.02 -4.27
C PHE A 18 26.20 17.92 -5.80
N LEU A 19 25.56 16.88 -6.36
CA LEU A 19 25.44 16.72 -7.81
C LEU A 19 24.53 17.77 -8.45
N HIS A 20 23.54 18.27 -7.72
CA HIS A 20 22.68 19.35 -8.19
C HIS A 20 23.46 20.68 -8.26
N LYS A 21 24.30 20.97 -7.27
CA LYS A 21 25.19 22.14 -7.25
C LYS A 21 26.34 22.05 -8.26
N ASN A 22 26.79 20.84 -8.59
CA ASN A 22 27.92 20.58 -9.47
C ASN A 22 27.51 19.68 -10.66
N PRO A 23 26.79 20.21 -11.67
CA PRO A 23 26.25 19.40 -12.75
C PRO A 23 27.31 18.78 -13.69
N SER A 24 28.54 19.29 -13.68
CA SER A 24 29.67 18.73 -14.45
C SER A 24 30.31 17.52 -13.76
N GLU A 25 30.09 17.36 -12.44
CA GLU A 25 30.71 16.29 -11.67
C GLU A 25 30.06 14.93 -11.92
N LYS A 26 30.88 13.88 -11.87
CA LYS A 26 30.39 12.52 -12.05
C LYS A 26 29.73 12.01 -10.76
N PRO A 27 28.64 11.22 -10.83
CA PRO A 27 28.04 10.58 -9.66
C PRO A 27 29.04 9.76 -8.82
N ILE A 28 30.08 9.22 -9.45
CA ILE A 28 31.15 8.48 -8.77
C ILE A 28 31.93 9.39 -7.80
N THR A 29 32.16 10.65 -8.16
CA THR A 29 32.84 11.64 -7.30
C THR A 29 32.02 11.88 -6.04
N ALA A 30 30.72 12.17 -6.19
CA ALA A 30 29.80 12.35 -5.06
C ALA A 30 29.72 11.08 -4.20
N ALA A 31 29.67 9.91 -4.82
CA ALA A 31 29.62 8.65 -4.08
C ALA A 31 30.85 8.42 -3.19
N ARG A 32 32.04 8.83 -3.66
CA ARG A 32 33.29 8.78 -2.90
C ARG A 32 33.29 9.78 -1.74
N ILE A 33 32.88 11.03 -1.98
CA ILE A 33 32.84 12.10 -0.97
C ILE A 33 31.92 11.73 0.20
N TYR A 34 30.73 11.20 -0.10
CA TYR A 34 29.72 10.88 0.90
C TYR A 34 29.75 9.43 1.38
N HIS A 35 30.79 8.66 0.99
CA HIS A 35 30.97 7.25 1.37
C HIS A 35 29.73 6.38 1.11
N ILE A 36 29.11 6.53 -0.05
CA ILE A 36 27.94 5.74 -0.48
C ILE A 36 28.29 4.86 -1.68
N ASN A 37 27.54 3.78 -1.86
CA ASN A 37 27.73 2.92 -3.02
C ASN A 37 27.31 3.64 -4.32
N ALA A 38 28.23 3.79 -5.26
CA ALA A 38 28.00 4.46 -6.53
C ALA A 38 26.86 3.82 -7.36
N LYS A 39 26.67 2.49 -7.27
CA LYS A 39 25.56 1.79 -7.95
C LYS A 39 24.21 2.21 -7.38
N THR A 40 24.12 2.37 -6.06
CA THR A 40 22.91 2.85 -5.38
C THR A 40 22.59 4.29 -5.78
N LEU A 41 23.60 5.16 -5.83
CA LEU A 41 23.43 6.55 -6.26
C LEU A 41 22.95 6.64 -7.71
N ASN A 42 23.60 5.93 -8.63
CA ASN A 42 23.18 5.88 -10.03
C ASN A 42 21.76 5.33 -10.20
N THR A 43 21.38 4.30 -9.42
CA THR A 43 20.02 3.74 -9.46
C THR A 43 18.98 4.77 -8.99
N LYS A 44 19.27 5.53 -7.92
CA LYS A 44 18.37 6.58 -7.42
C LYS A 44 18.22 7.71 -8.44
N ILE A 45 19.32 8.15 -9.06
CA ILE A 45 19.31 9.16 -10.15
C ILE A 45 18.49 8.66 -11.34
N ARG A 46 18.73 7.42 -11.79
CA ARG A 46 18.01 6.82 -12.92
C ARG A 46 16.50 6.77 -12.66
N ARG A 47 16.10 6.26 -11.49
CA ARG A 47 14.68 6.21 -11.08
C ARG A 47 14.06 7.59 -10.95
N ALA A 48 14.80 8.59 -10.50
CA ALA A 48 14.31 9.97 -10.44
C ALA A 48 14.05 10.54 -11.84
N ARG A 49 14.95 10.29 -12.80
CA ARG A 49 14.75 10.66 -14.21
C ARG A 49 13.58 9.91 -14.85
N GLU A 50 13.46 8.61 -14.59
CA GLU A 50 12.32 7.81 -15.04
C GLU A 50 11.00 8.37 -14.50
N ARG A 51 10.94 8.74 -13.20
CA ARG A 51 9.76 9.35 -12.56
C ARG A 51 9.46 10.77 -13.05
N ALA A 52 10.46 11.55 -13.42
CA ALA A 52 10.26 12.89 -13.96
C ALA A 52 9.60 12.86 -15.35
N ASN A 53 9.85 11.79 -16.12
CA ASN A 53 9.31 11.60 -17.47
C ASN A 53 8.09 10.67 -17.53
N ALA A 54 7.78 9.97 -16.45
CA ALA A 54 6.63 9.09 -16.35
C ALA A 54 5.49 9.77 -15.59
N PRO A 55 4.22 9.43 -15.88
CA PRO A 55 3.13 9.74 -14.97
C PRO A 55 3.46 9.21 -13.56
N PRO A 56 2.96 9.85 -12.48
CA PRO A 56 3.16 9.37 -11.12
C PRO A 56 2.88 7.87 -11.10
N PRO A 57 3.74 7.03 -10.48
CA PRO A 57 3.43 5.62 -10.39
C PRO A 57 2.04 5.53 -9.79
N THR A 58 1.11 4.92 -10.51
CA THR A 58 -0.13 4.41 -9.93
C THR A 58 0.34 3.37 -8.93
N ASN A 59 0.67 3.81 -7.71
CA ASN A 59 1.06 2.93 -6.63
C ASN A 59 -0.06 1.91 -6.57
N GLY A 60 0.22 0.67 -6.97
CA GLY A 60 -0.77 -0.40 -7.13
C GLY A 60 -1.59 -0.49 -5.86
N GLY A 61 -2.73 0.18 -5.92
CA GLY A 61 -3.49 0.56 -4.75
C GLY A 61 -4.37 -0.59 -4.39
N GLN A 62 -3.82 -1.51 -3.61
CA GLN A 62 -4.53 -2.46 -2.75
C GLN A 62 -5.42 -3.43 -3.55
N ASN A 63 -5.13 -4.74 -3.48
CA ASN A 63 -6.07 -5.79 -3.87
C ASN A 63 -7.36 -5.70 -3.02
N ARG A 64 -8.17 -4.66 -3.21
CA ARG A 64 -9.49 -4.48 -2.63
C ARG A 64 -10.37 -5.49 -3.34
N ILE A 65 -10.43 -6.67 -2.74
CA ILE A 65 -11.26 -7.77 -3.24
C ILE A 65 -12.74 -7.36 -3.24
N LEU A 66 -13.13 -6.48 -2.30
CA LEU A 66 -14.46 -5.92 -2.21
C LEU A 66 -14.46 -4.41 -2.46
N SER A 67 -15.49 -3.95 -3.16
CA SER A 67 -15.85 -2.53 -3.26
C SER A 67 -16.50 -2.03 -1.96
N GLU A 68 -16.55 -0.72 -1.77
CA GLU A 68 -17.18 -0.11 -0.59
C GLU A 68 -18.66 -0.47 -0.47
N ALA A 69 -19.37 -0.58 -1.61
CA ALA A 69 -20.76 -1.02 -1.63
C ALA A 69 -20.92 -2.46 -1.14
N GLN A 70 -20.02 -3.36 -1.54
CA GLN A 70 -20.02 -4.75 -1.08
C GLN A 70 -19.67 -4.85 0.41
N ILE A 71 -18.74 -4.03 0.89
CA ILE A 71 -18.44 -3.96 2.32
C ILE A 71 -19.71 -3.55 3.08
N LYS A 72 -20.39 -2.47 2.68
CA LYS A 72 -21.67 -2.04 3.29
C LYS A 72 -22.73 -3.15 3.27
N ALA A 73 -22.83 -3.90 2.16
CA ALA A 73 -23.74 -5.04 2.06
C ALA A 73 -23.41 -6.15 3.07
N ILE A 74 -22.12 -6.42 3.32
CA ILE A 74 -21.69 -7.38 4.35
C ILE A 74 -22.02 -6.89 5.76
N TYR A 75 -21.82 -5.60 6.07
CA TYR A 75 -22.24 -5.03 7.36
C TYR A 75 -23.74 -5.21 7.59
N LYS A 76 -24.54 -4.87 6.57
CA LYS A 76 -25.99 -5.05 6.64
C LYS A 76 -26.39 -6.51 6.80
N TYR A 77 -25.75 -7.42 6.07
CA TYR A 77 -25.98 -8.86 6.22
C TYR A 77 -25.70 -9.33 7.65
N VAL A 78 -24.60 -8.88 8.26
CA VAL A 78 -24.25 -9.21 9.65
C VAL A 78 -25.30 -8.65 10.61
N GLU A 79 -25.64 -7.38 10.49
CA GLU A 79 -26.66 -6.71 11.31
C GLU A 79 -28.03 -7.42 11.22
N ASP A 80 -28.51 -7.69 10.00
CA ASP A 80 -29.76 -8.39 9.75
C ASP A 80 -29.74 -9.82 10.34
N SER A 81 -28.57 -10.48 10.33
CA SER A 81 -28.38 -11.81 10.94
C SER A 81 -28.51 -11.78 12.47
N TYR A 82 -28.02 -10.72 13.11
CA TYR A 82 -28.18 -10.51 14.56
C TYR A 82 -29.62 -10.15 14.92
N HIS A 83 -30.27 -9.26 14.15
CA HIS A 83 -31.67 -8.91 14.36
C HIS A 83 -32.61 -10.11 14.22
N ALA A 84 -32.28 -11.05 13.32
CA ALA A 84 -33.04 -12.28 13.14
C ALA A 84 -32.69 -13.40 14.15
N GLY A 85 -31.78 -13.15 15.10
CA GLY A 85 -31.56 -14.00 16.28
C GLY A 85 -30.57 -15.17 16.12
N TYR A 86 -29.96 -15.36 14.94
CA TYR A 86 -28.97 -16.42 14.71
C TYR A 86 -27.51 -15.91 14.70
N GLY A 87 -27.31 -14.59 14.65
CA GLY A 87 -25.98 -13.96 14.65
C GLY A 87 -25.19 -14.26 13.37
N ALA A 88 -23.96 -13.75 13.28
CA ALA A 88 -23.11 -13.96 12.10
C ALA A 88 -21.77 -14.60 12.48
N SER A 89 -21.60 -15.88 12.17
CA SER A 89 -20.31 -16.54 12.36
C SER A 89 -19.29 -16.08 11.30
N LYS A 90 -18.00 -16.15 11.63
CA LYS A 90 -16.90 -15.86 10.70
C LYS A 90 -17.00 -16.65 9.39
N GLN A 91 -17.46 -17.92 9.45
CA GLN A 91 -17.65 -18.76 8.27
C GLN A 91 -18.84 -18.31 7.42
N MET A 92 -19.93 -17.85 8.04
CA MET A 92 -21.08 -17.30 7.31
C MET A 92 -20.67 -16.06 6.53
N VAL A 93 -19.94 -15.14 7.17
CA VAL A 93 -19.46 -13.91 6.53
C VAL A 93 -18.47 -14.24 5.40
N PHE A 94 -17.53 -15.16 5.63
CA PHE A 94 -16.58 -15.59 4.59
C PHE A 94 -17.30 -16.19 3.37
N THR A 95 -18.31 -17.03 3.60
CA THR A 95 -19.12 -17.65 2.54
C THR A 95 -19.96 -16.61 1.79
N ALA A 96 -20.59 -15.67 2.50
CA ALA A 96 -21.34 -14.57 1.91
C ALA A 96 -20.46 -13.70 0.99
N ILE A 97 -19.24 -13.39 1.43
CA ILE A 97 -18.25 -12.68 0.61
C ILE A 97 -17.90 -13.48 -0.65
N GLY A 98 -17.70 -14.80 -0.53
CA GLY A 98 -17.48 -15.70 -1.66
C GLY A 98 -18.63 -15.65 -2.68
N HIS A 99 -19.88 -15.67 -2.20
CA HIS A 99 -21.05 -15.56 -3.06
C HIS A 99 -21.14 -14.20 -3.76
N LEU A 100 -20.92 -13.09 -3.04
CA LEU A 100 -20.88 -11.76 -3.64
C LEU A 100 -19.88 -11.68 -4.79
N ARG A 101 -18.70 -12.28 -4.63
CA ARG A 101 -17.65 -12.32 -5.65
C ARG A 101 -18.03 -13.16 -6.86
N SER A 102 -18.67 -14.31 -6.63
CA SER A 102 -19.14 -15.18 -7.71
C SER A 102 -20.26 -14.56 -8.54
N ALA A 103 -21.08 -13.70 -7.90
CA ALA A 103 -22.21 -13.01 -8.52
C ALA A 103 -21.81 -11.73 -9.30
N GLU A 104 -20.56 -11.28 -9.21
CA GLU A 104 -20.07 -10.16 -10.03
C GLU A 104 -20.00 -10.54 -11.52
N ILE A 105 -20.07 -9.54 -12.39
CA ILE A 105 -19.89 -9.70 -13.84
C ILE A 105 -18.64 -8.89 -14.27
N PRO A 106 -17.55 -9.54 -14.70
CA PRO A 106 -17.34 -10.99 -14.79
C PRO A 106 -17.18 -11.65 -13.41
N SER A 107 -17.51 -12.95 -13.33
CA SER A 107 -17.42 -13.72 -12.09
C SER A 107 -15.99 -13.75 -11.59
N LYS A 108 -15.81 -13.52 -10.28
CA LYS A 108 -14.50 -13.44 -9.66
C LYS A 108 -14.29 -14.57 -8.65
N PRO A 109 -13.04 -15.04 -8.48
CA PRO A 109 -12.76 -16.08 -7.52
C PRO A 109 -13.02 -15.59 -6.08
N PRO A 110 -13.37 -16.53 -5.18
CA PRO A 110 -13.53 -16.24 -3.76
C PRO A 110 -12.20 -15.78 -3.14
N PRO A 111 -12.23 -14.98 -2.07
CA PRO A 111 -11.02 -14.60 -1.36
C PRO A 111 -10.34 -15.79 -0.67
N SER A 112 -9.05 -15.65 -0.38
CA SER A 112 -8.35 -16.58 0.49
C SER A 112 -8.67 -16.31 1.97
N TRP A 113 -8.54 -17.35 2.81
CA TRP A 113 -8.71 -17.21 4.25
C TRP A 113 -7.74 -16.18 4.86
N ARG A 114 -6.49 -16.15 4.39
CA ARG A 114 -5.49 -15.16 4.83
C ARG A 114 -5.92 -13.72 4.54
N TRP A 115 -6.55 -13.48 3.38
CA TRP A 115 -7.13 -12.18 3.09
C TRP A 115 -8.27 -11.86 4.05
N PHE A 116 -9.15 -12.83 4.33
CA PHE A 116 -10.26 -12.64 5.26
C PHE A 116 -9.81 -12.34 6.68
N GLN A 117 -8.72 -12.93 7.16
CA GLN A 117 -8.11 -12.56 8.44
C GLN A 117 -7.63 -11.10 8.46
N GLY A 118 -7.08 -10.60 7.35
CA GLY A 118 -6.73 -9.19 7.19
C GLY A 118 -7.96 -8.29 7.15
N PHE A 119 -9.02 -8.73 6.47
CA PHE A 119 -10.31 -8.04 6.42
C PHE A 119 -10.92 -7.88 7.82
N MET A 120 -10.98 -8.94 8.63
CA MET A 120 -11.47 -8.85 10.01
C MET A 120 -10.66 -7.87 10.87
N LYS A 121 -9.33 -7.81 10.69
CA LYS A 121 -8.50 -6.84 11.42
C LYS A 121 -8.75 -5.39 11.00
N ALA A 122 -9.13 -5.17 9.73
CA ALA A 122 -9.47 -3.85 9.21
C ALA A 122 -10.90 -3.43 9.58
N HIS A 123 -11.77 -4.39 9.90
CA HIS A 123 -13.19 -4.19 10.22
C HIS A 123 -13.54 -4.83 11.56
N PRO A 124 -13.01 -4.30 12.69
CA PRO A 124 -13.27 -4.86 14.02
C PRO A 124 -14.75 -4.81 14.40
N ASP A 125 -15.52 -3.85 13.89
CA ASP A 125 -16.94 -3.67 14.23
C ASP A 125 -17.86 -4.78 13.67
N LEU A 126 -17.35 -5.68 12.81
CA LEU A 126 -18.12 -6.81 12.26
C LEU A 126 -18.24 -8.00 13.23
N PHE A 127 -17.37 -8.12 14.24
CA PHE A 127 -17.26 -9.28 15.13
C PHE A 127 -16.86 -8.91 16.55
#